data_AF-A0A1R4GC27-F1
#
_entry.id   AF-A0A1R4GC27-F1
#
_cell.length_a   1.000
_cell.length_b   1.000
_cell.length_c   1.000
_cell.angle_alpha   90.00
_cell.angle_beta   90.00
_cell.angle_gamma   90.00
#
_symmetry.space_group_name_H-M   'P 1'
#
loop_
_entity.id
_entity.type
_entity.pdbx_description
1 polymer ?
#
loop_
_entity_poly.entity_id
_entity_poly.type
_entity_poly.pdbx_seq_one_letter_code
_entity_poly.pdbx_strand_id
1 'polypeptide(L)'
;MVAAVSEVVGADRLGVRFAPLFASTDETRVYLGLVEADPHHTYIEAIKVLEQAGIAYLSIAEADWDNAPDLPEPFYQAVRAEFSGRIIYAGKYTVQKSVDILSKGYGDLFAFGRPFIANPDLPERIANHWPLNEADPATMYGGTAIGYSDYPRYQE
;
A
#
# COMPACT_ATOMS: atom_id res chain seq x y z
N MET A 1 -15.58 8.55 -12.48
CA MET A 1 -15.71 8.12 -11.08
C MET A 1 -15.14 9.16 -10.12
N VAL A 2 -13.85 9.54 -10.23
CA VAL A 2 -13.21 10.54 -9.36
C VAL A 2 -14.05 11.82 -9.21
N ALA A 3 -14.44 12.46 -10.33
CA ALA A 3 -15.30 13.66 -10.30
C ALA A 3 -16.60 13.46 -9.51
N ALA A 4 -17.35 12.39 -9.80
CA ALA A 4 -18.60 12.08 -9.12
C ALA A 4 -18.44 11.84 -7.61
N VAL A 5 -17.36 11.19 -7.18
CA VAL A 5 -17.09 10.98 -5.76
C VAL A 5 -16.64 12.28 -5.10
N SER A 6 -15.75 13.04 -5.74
CA SER A 6 -15.28 14.35 -5.26
C SER A 6 -16.43 15.34 -5.07
N GLU A 7 -17.46 15.33 -5.92
CA GLU A 7 -18.66 16.17 -5.75
C GLU A 7 -19.44 15.86 -4.45
N VAL A 8 -19.41 14.61 -4.00
CA VAL A 8 -20.13 14.16 -2.79
C VAL A 8 -19.28 14.37 -1.53
N VAL A 9 -18.02 13.97 -1.57
CA VAL A 9 -17.16 13.92 -0.38
C VAL A 9 -16.13 15.04 -0.31
N GLY A 10 -15.92 15.83 -1.38
CA GLY A 10 -14.82 16.78 -1.47
C GLY A 10 -13.50 16.09 -1.87
N ALA A 11 -12.76 16.70 -2.79
CA ALA A 11 -11.51 16.13 -3.30
C ALA A 11 -10.44 15.97 -2.20
N ASP A 12 -10.42 16.90 -1.24
CA ASP A 12 -9.55 16.91 -0.05
C ASP A 12 -9.83 15.78 0.95
N ARG A 13 -10.91 15.00 0.75
CA ARG A 13 -11.25 13.80 1.52
C ARG A 13 -11.30 12.53 0.66
N LEU A 14 -10.92 12.62 -0.62
CA LEU A 14 -10.88 11.49 -1.54
C LEU A 14 -9.45 10.97 -1.68
N GLY A 15 -9.28 9.67 -1.54
CA GLY A 15 -8.05 8.99 -1.98
C GLY A 15 -8.33 7.95 -3.04
N VAL A 16 -7.33 7.66 -3.87
CA VAL A 16 -7.40 6.65 -4.93
C VAL A 16 -6.29 5.64 -4.73
N ARG A 17 -6.61 4.35 -4.89
CA ARG A 17 -5.65 3.25 -4.77
C ARG A 17 -5.38 2.60 -6.13
N PHE A 18 -4.12 2.57 -6.53
CA PHE A 18 -3.61 1.89 -7.72
C PHE A 18 -2.77 0.68 -7.34
N ALA A 19 -2.64 -0.27 -8.26
CA ALA A 19 -1.86 -1.50 -8.08
C ALA A 19 -1.00 -1.75 -9.33
N PRO A 20 -0.01 -0.90 -9.62
CA PRO A 20 0.84 -1.06 -10.78
C PRO A 20 1.63 -2.36 -10.72
N LEU A 21 1.58 -3.12 -11.81
CA LEU A 21 2.23 -4.42 -11.93
C LEU A 21 3.32 -4.38 -13.00
N PHE A 22 4.58 -4.39 -12.57
CA PHE A 22 5.75 -4.29 -13.45
C PHE A 22 6.36 -5.65 -13.83
N ALA A 23 5.90 -6.74 -13.20
CA ALA A 23 6.36 -8.09 -13.46
C ALA A 23 5.17 -9.05 -13.44
N SER A 24 5.18 -10.03 -14.36
CA SER A 24 4.27 -11.17 -14.30
C SER A 24 4.78 -12.23 -13.33
N THR A 25 3.91 -13.14 -12.95
CA THR A 25 4.22 -14.28 -12.09
C THR A 25 3.16 -15.36 -12.31
N ASP A 26 3.55 -16.62 -12.10
CA ASP A 26 2.67 -17.79 -12.22
C ASP A 26 1.79 -17.99 -10.98
N GLU A 27 1.94 -17.16 -9.95
CA GLU A 27 1.11 -17.23 -8.75
C GLU A 27 -0.36 -16.89 -9.07
N THR A 28 -1.26 -17.79 -8.70
CA THR A 28 -2.71 -17.67 -8.94
C THR A 28 -3.33 -16.42 -8.30
N ARG A 29 -2.67 -15.83 -7.29
CA ARG A 29 -3.16 -14.65 -6.55
C ARG A 29 -2.83 -13.31 -7.21
N VAL A 30 -2.18 -13.32 -8.37
CA VAL A 30 -1.66 -12.07 -8.94
C VAL A 30 -2.76 -11.38 -9.73
N TYR A 31 -3.28 -10.31 -9.09
CA TYR A 31 -4.18 -9.28 -9.60
C TYR A 31 -4.77 -9.59 -10.99
N LEU A 32 -5.72 -10.52 -11.00
CA LEU A 32 -6.68 -10.76 -12.09
C LEU A 32 -6.08 -11.05 -13.49
N GLY A 33 -4.79 -11.42 -13.58
CA GLY A 33 -4.16 -11.76 -14.86
C GLY A 33 -4.00 -10.59 -15.84
N LEU A 34 -4.04 -9.34 -15.35
CA LEU A 34 -3.84 -8.15 -16.19
C LEU A 34 -2.35 -7.78 -16.19
N VAL A 35 -1.63 -8.15 -17.25
CA VAL A 35 -0.29 -7.63 -17.51
C VAL A 35 -0.42 -6.42 -18.42
N GLU A 36 -0.15 -5.24 -17.88
CA GLU A 36 -0.10 -4.01 -18.67
C GLU A 36 1.15 -3.99 -19.54
N ALA A 37 1.02 -3.49 -20.77
CA ALA A 37 2.15 -3.41 -21.70
C ALA A 37 3.17 -2.33 -21.29
N ASP A 38 2.70 -1.22 -20.71
CA ASP A 38 3.53 -0.13 -20.18
C ASP A 38 2.89 0.43 -18.90
N PRO A 39 3.11 -0.23 -17.75
CA PRO A 39 2.57 0.23 -16.47
C PRO A 39 3.16 1.60 -16.08
N HIS A 40 4.41 1.88 -16.43
CA HIS A 40 5.01 3.18 -16.11
C HIS A 40 4.21 4.31 -16.75
N HIS A 41 4.04 4.27 -18.07
CA HIS A 41 3.31 5.33 -18.77
C HIS A 41 1.86 5.43 -18.29
N THR A 42 1.17 4.30 -18.19
CA THR A 42 -0.26 4.24 -17.84
C THR A 42 -0.54 4.87 -16.48
N TYR A 43 0.20 4.46 -15.44
CA TYR A 43 -0.05 4.96 -14.09
C TYR A 43 0.41 6.41 -13.92
N ILE A 44 1.48 6.85 -14.58
CA ILE A 44 1.91 8.24 -14.50
C ILE A 44 0.88 9.18 -15.15
N GLU A 45 0.32 8.82 -16.31
CA GLU A 45 -0.76 9.62 -16.91
C GLU A 45 -2.03 9.61 -16.03
N ALA A 46 -2.37 8.48 -15.41
CA ALA A 46 -3.48 8.43 -14.47
C ALA A 46 -3.24 9.32 -13.24
N ILE A 47 -2.02 9.35 -12.71
CA ILE A 47 -1.64 10.19 -11.56
C ILE A 47 -1.76 11.67 -11.89
N LYS A 48 -1.37 12.11 -13.10
CA LYS A 48 -1.59 13.50 -13.54
C LYS A 48 -3.06 13.92 -13.49
N VAL A 49 -3.97 13.01 -13.85
CA VAL A 49 -5.42 13.26 -13.76
C VAL A 49 -5.85 13.39 -12.29
N LEU A 50 -5.30 12.59 -11.38
CA LEU A 50 -5.58 12.68 -9.95
C LEU A 50 -5.05 13.98 -9.32
N GLU A 51 -3.85 14.41 -9.73
CA GLU A 51 -3.27 15.68 -9.33
C GLU A 51 -4.14 16.86 -9.77
N GLN A 52 -4.56 16.88 -11.04
CA GLN A 52 -5.46 17.91 -11.56
C GLN A 52 -6.81 17.93 -10.84
N ALA A 53 -7.29 16.77 -10.39
CA ALA A 53 -8.51 16.66 -9.59
C ALA A 53 -8.33 17.10 -8.12
N GLY A 54 -7.09 17.33 -7.66
CA GLY A 54 -6.78 17.80 -6.31
C GLY A 54 -7.16 16.81 -5.21
N ILE A 55 -7.01 15.50 -5.46
CA ILE A 55 -7.37 14.48 -4.46
C ILE A 55 -6.43 14.52 -3.25
N ALA A 56 -6.92 14.07 -2.09
CA ALA A 56 -6.20 14.13 -0.82
C ALA A 56 -4.93 13.26 -0.79
N TYR A 57 -5.03 12.03 -1.30
CA TYR A 57 -3.92 11.08 -1.28
C TYR A 57 -3.97 10.06 -2.41
N LEU A 58 -2.79 9.62 -2.81
CA LEU A 58 -2.58 8.49 -3.69
C LEU A 58 -2.09 7.30 -2.86
N SER A 59 -2.69 6.14 -3.04
CA SER A 59 -2.21 4.89 -2.46
C SER A 59 -1.73 3.94 -3.56
N ILE A 60 -0.53 3.42 -3.43
CA ILE A 60 0.06 2.46 -4.37
C ILE A 60 0.22 1.12 -3.63
N ALA A 61 -0.50 0.12 -4.11
CA ALA A 61 -0.33 -1.27 -3.72
C ALA A 61 0.77 -1.89 -4.58
N GLU A 62 1.91 -2.18 -3.96
CA GLU A 62 3.01 -2.94 -4.53
C GLU A 62 2.69 -4.43 -4.52
N ALA A 63 3.36 -5.14 -5.43
CA ALA A 63 3.42 -6.57 -5.47
C ALA A 63 3.86 -7.14 -4.10
N ASP A 64 3.11 -8.12 -3.58
CA ASP A 64 3.32 -8.62 -2.22
C ASP A 64 3.38 -10.16 -2.15
N TRP A 65 3.55 -10.82 -3.30
CA TRP A 65 3.83 -12.25 -3.41
C TRP A 65 5.29 -12.58 -3.11
N ASP A 66 5.66 -13.86 -3.09
CA ASP A 66 7.01 -14.27 -2.70
C ASP A 66 8.03 -13.97 -3.80
N ASN A 67 9.12 -13.28 -3.42
CA ASN A 67 10.14 -12.76 -4.34
C ASN A 67 9.62 -11.74 -5.37
N ALA A 68 8.48 -11.09 -5.10
CA ALA A 68 8.04 -9.94 -5.87
C ALA A 68 9.14 -8.86 -5.92
N PRO A 69 9.53 -8.37 -7.11
CA PRO A 69 10.45 -7.26 -7.19
C PRO A 69 9.78 -6.00 -6.63
N ASP A 70 10.58 -5.15 -5.98
CA ASP A 70 10.15 -3.80 -5.64
C ASP A 70 9.81 -2.99 -6.91
N LEU A 71 9.00 -1.95 -6.77
CA LEU A 71 8.79 -1.02 -7.87
C LEU A 71 10.13 -0.39 -8.31
N PRO A 72 10.33 -0.14 -9.62
CA PRO A 72 11.55 0.50 -10.09
C PRO A 72 11.73 1.90 -9.48
N GLU A 73 12.97 2.24 -9.09
CA GLU A 73 13.29 3.58 -8.56
C GLU A 73 12.83 4.75 -9.45
N PRO A 74 12.98 4.69 -10.79
CA PRO A 74 12.45 5.73 -11.68
C PRO A 74 10.93 5.94 -11.56
N PHE A 75 10.17 4.90 -11.24
CA PHE A 75 8.72 5.02 -11.07
C PHE A 75 8.37 5.77 -9.79
N TYR A 76 9.05 5.52 -8.67
CA TYR A 76 8.86 6.31 -7.44
C TYR A 76 9.14 7.80 -7.68
N GLN A 77 10.24 8.10 -8.40
CA GLN A 77 10.61 9.47 -8.75
C GLN A 77 9.53 10.14 -9.61
N ALA A 78 9.02 9.43 -10.63
CA ALA A 78 7.97 9.94 -11.50
C ALA A 78 6.65 10.16 -10.75
N VAL A 79 6.24 9.24 -9.87
CA VAL A 79 5.04 9.41 -9.03
C VAL A 79 5.16 10.66 -8.18
N ARG A 80 6.30 10.85 -7.49
CA ARG A 80 6.50 12.02 -6.64
C ARG A 80 6.59 13.33 -7.42
N ALA A 81 7.13 13.30 -8.63
CA ALA A 81 7.22 14.48 -9.49
C ALA A 81 5.84 14.96 -9.98
N GLU A 82 4.91 14.04 -10.18
CA GLU A 82 3.62 14.31 -10.83
C GLU A 82 2.46 14.47 -9.84
N PHE A 83 2.54 13.84 -8.67
CA PHE A 83 1.58 14.05 -7.59
C PHE A 83 2.22 14.95 -6.54
N SER A 84 1.52 15.96 -6.02
CA SER A 84 2.01 16.86 -4.96
C SER A 84 1.40 16.56 -3.58
N GLY A 85 0.30 15.78 -3.56
CA GLY A 85 -0.38 15.35 -2.34
C GLY A 85 0.35 14.25 -1.55
N ARG A 86 -0.37 13.57 -0.64
CA ARG A 86 0.20 12.50 0.20
C ARG A 86 0.25 11.17 -0.54
N ILE A 87 1.42 10.52 -0.53
CA ILE A 87 1.62 9.21 -1.16
C ILE A 87 1.74 8.14 -0.09
N ILE A 88 0.91 7.11 -0.21
CA ILE A 88 0.89 5.93 0.66
C ILE A 88 1.36 4.71 -0.12
N TYR A 89 2.41 4.03 0.34
CA TYR A 89 2.82 2.74 -0.23
C TYR A 89 2.42 1.57 0.67
N ALA A 90 2.05 0.45 0.07
CA ALA A 90 1.67 -0.77 0.77
C ALA A 90 2.12 -2.00 -0.02
N GLY A 91 2.67 -3.02 0.63
CA GLY A 91 3.16 -4.25 -0.03
C GLY A 91 4.50 -4.69 0.54
N LYS A 92 4.46 -5.68 1.43
CA LYS A 92 5.64 -6.21 2.16
C LYS A 92 6.56 -5.13 2.77
N TYR A 93 6.02 -3.97 3.16
CA TYR A 93 6.80 -2.94 3.83
C TYR A 93 7.29 -3.42 5.19
N THR A 94 8.56 -3.15 5.46
CA THR A 94 9.21 -3.26 6.77
C THR A 94 9.51 -1.86 7.29
N VAL A 95 9.86 -1.72 8.57
CA VAL A 95 10.32 -0.44 9.13
C VAL A 95 11.51 0.10 8.33
N GLN A 96 12.48 -0.77 8.02
CA GLN A 96 13.65 -0.38 7.23
C GLN A 96 13.28 0.12 5.83
N LYS A 97 12.48 -0.65 5.06
CA LYS A 97 12.03 -0.24 3.72
C LYS A 97 11.26 1.09 3.78
N SER A 98 10.43 1.27 4.79
CA SER A 98 9.66 2.51 5.00
C SER A 98 10.58 3.71 5.21
N VAL A 99 11.59 3.58 6.07
CA VAL A 99 12.60 4.63 6.32
C VAL A 99 13.40 4.94 5.07
N ASP A 100 13.79 3.92 4.30
CA ASP A 100 14.55 4.10 3.07
C ASP A 100 13.76 4.90 2.03
N ILE A 101 12.49 4.53 1.77
CA ILE A 101 11.62 5.27 0.82
C ILE A 101 11.31 6.69 1.32
N LEU A 102 11.10 6.86 2.62
CA LEU A 102 10.86 8.17 3.23
C LEU A 102 12.07 9.10 3.09
N SER A 103 13.28 8.59 3.41
CA SER A 103 14.51 9.38 3.36
C SER A 103 14.88 9.86 1.95
N LYS A 104 14.44 9.13 0.92
CA LYS A 104 14.56 9.51 -0.49
C LYS A 104 13.50 10.52 -0.94
N GLY A 105 12.49 10.81 -0.11
CA GLY A 105 11.39 11.73 -0.43
C GLY A 105 10.37 11.15 -1.41
N TYR A 106 10.33 9.83 -1.58
CA TYR A 106 9.49 9.16 -2.56
C TYR A 106 8.05 8.93 -2.08
N GLY A 107 7.85 8.79 -0.77
CA GLY A 107 6.53 8.57 -0.17
C GLY A 107 6.40 9.22 1.20
N ASP A 108 5.16 9.41 1.65
CA ASP A 108 4.84 10.07 2.91
C ASP A 108 4.43 9.09 4.01
N LEU A 109 3.70 8.03 3.64
CA LEU A 109 3.05 7.09 4.55
C LEU A 109 3.22 5.66 4.06
N PHE A 110 3.24 4.70 4.99
CA PHE A 110 3.47 3.30 4.70
C PHE A 110 2.45 2.43 5.42
N ALA A 111 1.70 1.63 4.67
CA ALA A 111 0.64 0.79 5.19
C ALA A 111 1.11 -0.66 5.37
N PHE A 112 0.84 -1.21 6.55
CA PHE A 112 1.13 -2.58 6.92
C PHE A 112 -0.18 -3.36 6.97
N GLY A 113 -0.35 -4.36 6.09
CA GLY A 113 -1.57 -5.19 6.03
C GLY A 113 -1.51 -6.38 6.97
N ARG A 114 -0.86 -7.46 6.52
CA ARG A 114 -0.67 -8.71 7.28
C ARG A 114 -0.14 -8.50 8.71
N PRO A 115 0.88 -7.65 8.96
CA PRO A 115 1.33 -7.38 10.31
C PRO A 115 0.23 -6.79 11.21
N PHE A 116 -0.62 -5.91 10.67
CA PHE A 116 -1.66 -5.26 11.48
C PHE A 116 -2.81 -6.22 11.83
N ILE A 117 -3.07 -7.24 10.99
CA ILE A 117 -4.05 -8.29 11.31
C ILE A 117 -3.71 -8.96 12.64
N ALA A 118 -2.44 -9.35 12.83
CA ALA A 118 -2.02 -10.08 14.01
C ALA A 118 -1.59 -9.17 15.19
N ASN A 119 -1.40 -7.87 14.94
CA ASN A 119 -0.82 -6.94 15.90
C ASN A 119 -1.73 -5.71 16.03
N PRO A 120 -2.75 -5.73 16.91
CA PRO A 120 -3.65 -4.60 17.09
C PRO A 120 -2.97 -3.34 17.66
N ASP A 121 -1.77 -3.51 18.20
CA ASP A 121 -0.84 -2.51 18.75
C ASP A 121 0.44 -2.38 17.90
N LEU A 122 0.34 -2.63 16.59
CA LEU A 122 1.50 -2.60 15.67
C LEU A 122 2.33 -1.30 15.77
N PRO A 123 1.74 -0.08 15.81
CA PRO A 123 2.51 1.14 15.93
C PRO A 123 3.38 1.17 17.20
N GLU A 124 2.84 0.77 18.34
CA GLU A 124 3.58 0.69 19.61
C GLU A 124 4.69 -0.36 19.54
N ARG A 125 4.43 -1.52 18.92
CA ARG A 125 5.47 -2.54 18.74
C ARG A 125 6.61 -2.05 17.86
N ILE A 126 6.31 -1.35 16.76
CA ILE A 126 7.31 -0.74 15.89
C ILE A 126 8.14 0.29 16.68
N ALA A 127 7.48 1.18 17.43
CA ALA A 127 8.15 2.23 18.18
C ALA A 127 9.08 1.70 19.28
N ASN A 128 8.73 0.59 19.92
CA ASN A 128 9.49 0.00 21.02
C ASN A 128 10.36 -1.20 20.61
N HIS A 129 10.39 -1.55 19.32
CA HIS A 129 11.07 -2.75 18.80
C HIS A 129 10.62 -4.06 19.47
N TRP A 130 9.34 -4.17 19.81
CA TRP A 130 8.75 -5.38 20.39
C TRP A 130 8.50 -6.45 19.32
N PRO A 131 8.51 -7.73 19.69
CA PRO A 131 8.23 -8.82 18.75
C PRO A 131 6.80 -8.71 18.20
N LEU A 132 6.65 -9.03 16.91
CA LEU A 132 5.36 -9.10 16.24
C LEU A 132 4.76 -10.50 16.38
N ASN A 133 3.44 -10.55 16.57
CA ASN A 133 2.67 -11.76 16.40
C ASN A 133 2.65 -12.16 14.92
N GLU A 134 2.67 -13.46 14.64
CA GLU A 134 2.48 -14.02 13.31
C GLU A 134 0.98 -14.12 12.97
N ALA A 135 0.62 -13.71 11.76
CA ALA A 135 -0.74 -13.86 11.27
C ALA A 135 -0.99 -15.32 10.86
N ASP A 136 -2.18 -15.84 11.17
CA ASP A 136 -2.59 -17.19 10.79
C ASP A 136 -3.32 -17.13 9.44
N PRO A 137 -2.73 -17.70 8.37
CA PRO A 137 -3.36 -17.68 7.05
C PRO A 137 -4.72 -18.42 7.01
N ALA A 138 -4.93 -19.40 7.89
CA ALA A 138 -6.13 -20.24 7.89
C ALA A 138 -7.39 -19.48 8.35
N THR A 139 -7.21 -18.37 9.06
CA THR A 139 -8.30 -17.58 9.65
C THR A 139 -8.51 -16.23 8.96
N MET A 140 -7.77 -15.93 7.88
CA MET A 140 -7.87 -14.64 7.19
C MET A 140 -9.22 -14.36 6.53
N TYR A 141 -9.98 -15.39 6.16
CA TYR A 141 -11.23 -15.24 5.43
C TYR A 141 -12.34 -16.09 6.06
N GLY A 142 -13.50 -15.48 6.31
CA GLY A 142 -14.63 -16.12 6.98
C GLY A 142 -14.40 -16.26 8.50
N GLY A 143 -15.07 -17.23 9.13
CA GLY A 143 -14.84 -17.55 10.54
C GLY A 143 -15.63 -16.71 11.55
N THR A 144 -15.05 -16.53 12.73
CA THR A 144 -15.67 -15.86 13.89
C THR A 144 -14.69 -14.86 14.53
N ALA A 145 -14.57 -14.82 15.85
CA ALA A 145 -13.62 -13.96 16.56
C ALA A 145 -12.17 -14.46 16.47
N ILE A 146 -11.97 -15.77 16.24
CA ILE A 146 -10.67 -16.43 16.19
C ILE A 146 -9.90 -15.99 14.93
N GLY A 147 -8.70 -15.45 15.12
CA GLY A 147 -7.88 -14.88 14.05
C GLY A 147 -8.37 -13.52 13.54
N TYR A 148 -9.28 -12.87 14.27
CA TYR A 148 -9.84 -11.56 13.92
C TYR A 148 -9.71 -10.54 15.05
N SER A 149 -10.16 -10.92 16.26
CA SER A 149 -10.22 -10.01 17.41
C SER A 149 -9.54 -10.55 18.67
N ASP A 150 -8.98 -11.75 18.61
CA ASP A 150 -8.33 -12.46 19.72
C ASP A 150 -6.80 -12.40 19.69
N TYR A 151 -6.21 -11.71 18.71
CA TYR A 151 -4.77 -11.44 18.71
C TYR A 151 -4.38 -10.59 19.93
N PRO A 152 -3.42 -11.05 20.76
CA PRO A 152 -3.06 -10.36 21.98
C PRO A 152 -2.24 -9.11 21.69
N ARG A 153 -2.47 -8.06 22.47
CA ARG A 153 -1.52 -6.94 22.61
C ARG A 153 -0.24 -7.42 23.30
N TYR A 154 0.86 -6.73 23.08
CA TYR A 154 2.11 -6.99 23.78
C TYR A 154 1.92 -6.74 25.29
N GLN A 155 2.47 -7.64 26.11
CA GLN A 155 2.52 -7.53 27.56
C GLN A 155 3.99 -7.70 27.97
N GLU A 156 4.48 -6.77 28.79
CA GLU A 156 5.83 -6.79 29.37
C GLU A 156 5.96 -7.83 30.49
#